data_AF-A0A7F8RL25-F1
#
_entry.id   AF-A0A7F8RL25-F1
#
_cell.length_a   1.000
_cell.length_b   1.000
_cell.length_c   1.000
_cell.angle_alpha   90.00
_cell.angle_beta   90.00
_cell.angle_gamma   90.00
#
_symmetry.space_group_name_H-M   'P 1'
#
loop_
_entity.id
_entity.type
_entity.pdbx_description
1 polymer ?
#
loop_
_entity_poly.entity_id
_entity_poly.type
_entity_poly.pdbx_seq_one_letter_code
_entity_poly.pdbx_strand_id
1 'polypeptide(L)'
;MAADRDLEMEDMNLNMDRDMKGELEEEKEMREDRGGKDPLKNKKVHRIVSKWMLPEKVRRAYLERANCLPPPVFIISISLAELAVFIYYAVWKPQKQWITLDTGILESPFIYSPEKREQAWRFISYMLVHAGVQHLVGNLIMQLVLGIPLEMVHKGLRVGLVYLAGVTAGSLASSIFDPLRYLVGASGGVYALMGGYFMNVLVNFREMIPALGIVRLLIIILIILSDMGFALYRRFFVPANGSPQTDLPLI
;
A
#
# COMPACT_ATOMS: atom_id res chain seq x y z
N MET A 1 -5.85 -41.21 28.76
CA MET A 1 -6.80 -40.09 28.51
C MET A 1 -6.82 -39.03 29.62
N ALA A 2 -6.51 -39.35 30.88
CA ALA A 2 -6.34 -38.32 31.93
C ALA A 2 -4.94 -37.69 31.89
N ALA A 3 -3.88 -38.51 31.92
CA ALA A 3 -2.49 -38.06 31.89
C ALA A 3 -2.09 -37.20 30.66
N ASP A 4 -2.78 -37.37 29.53
CA ASP A 4 -2.52 -36.63 28.29
C ASP A 4 -3.06 -35.19 28.38
N ARG A 5 -4.20 -35.00 29.06
CA ARG A 5 -4.76 -33.67 29.32
C ARG A 5 -3.99 -32.91 30.39
N ASP A 6 -3.41 -33.63 31.34
CA ASP A 6 -2.59 -33.04 32.40
C ASP A 6 -1.28 -32.48 31.80
N LEU A 7 -0.68 -33.19 30.84
CA LEU A 7 0.49 -32.73 30.08
C LEU A 7 0.19 -31.51 29.20
N GLU A 8 -0.97 -31.49 28.51
CA GLU A 8 -1.39 -30.32 27.73
C GLU A 8 -1.64 -29.09 28.62
N MET A 9 -2.22 -29.27 29.81
CA MET A 9 -2.42 -28.17 30.76
C MET A 9 -1.10 -27.68 31.38
N GLU A 10 -0.15 -28.57 31.65
CA GLU A 10 1.19 -28.18 32.11
C GLU A 10 1.95 -27.39 31.05
N ASP A 11 1.93 -27.82 29.79
CA ASP A 11 2.64 -27.13 28.70
C ASP A 11 2.02 -25.75 28.43
N MET A 12 0.69 -25.65 28.50
CA MET A 12 -0.03 -24.38 28.37
C MET A 12 0.27 -23.41 29.53
N ASN A 13 0.37 -23.91 30.77
CA ASN A 13 0.76 -23.09 31.93
C ASN A 13 2.21 -22.63 31.84
N LEU A 14 3.13 -23.50 31.40
CA LEU A 14 4.55 -23.17 31.21
C LEU A 14 4.75 -22.10 30.12
N ASN A 15 3.98 -22.17 29.05
CA ASN A 15 4.01 -21.16 27.99
C ASN A 15 3.45 -19.82 28.49
N MET A 16 2.36 -19.85 29.27
CA MET A 16 1.76 -18.65 29.85
C MET A 16 2.69 -17.97 30.88
N ASP A 17 3.40 -18.75 31.69
CA ASP A 17 4.41 -18.23 32.63
C ASP A 17 5.62 -17.64 31.91
N ARG A 18 6.05 -18.26 30.80
CA ARG A 18 7.15 -17.75 29.98
C ARG A 18 6.76 -16.43 29.30
N ASP A 19 5.53 -16.31 28.82
CA ASP A 19 5.00 -15.09 28.21
C ASP A 19 4.84 -13.97 29.25
N MET A 20 4.26 -14.25 30.42
CA MET A 20 4.11 -13.29 31.51
C MET A 20 5.47 -12.79 32.03
N LYS A 21 6.47 -13.68 32.10
CA LYS A 21 7.83 -13.31 32.50
C LYS A 21 8.53 -12.46 31.43
N GLY A 22 8.29 -12.73 30.15
CA GLY A 22 8.73 -11.89 29.05
C GLY A 22 8.11 -10.49 29.08
N GLU A 23 6.81 -10.39 29.36
CA GLU A 23 6.12 -9.10 29.51
C GLU A 23 6.63 -8.28 30.71
N LEU A 24 6.91 -8.94 31.84
CA LEU A 24 7.46 -8.30 33.04
C LEU A 24 8.92 -7.84 32.87
N GLU A 25 9.74 -8.59 32.14
CA GLU A 25 11.11 -8.20 31.80
C GLU A 25 11.10 -7.03 30.79
N GLU A 26 10.20 -7.04 29.80
CA GLU A 26 9.99 -5.92 28.88
C GLU A 26 9.51 -4.64 29.59
N GLU A 27 8.63 -4.76 30.60
CA GLU A 27 8.14 -3.60 31.36
C GLU A 27 9.23 -2.99 32.26
N LYS A 28 10.15 -3.82 32.75
CA LYS A 28 11.33 -3.39 33.52
C LYS A 28 12.36 -2.68 32.65
N GLU A 29 12.68 -3.21 31.47
CA GLU A 29 13.54 -2.51 30.49
C GLU A 29 12.92 -1.17 30.06
N MET A 30 11.58 -1.09 29.96
CA MET A 30 10.87 0.15 29.64
C MET A 30 10.96 1.23 30.73
N ARG A 31 11.17 0.84 32.00
CA ARG A 31 11.24 1.78 33.12
C ARG A 31 12.63 2.38 33.32
N GLU A 32 13.70 1.67 32.97
CA GLU A 32 15.08 2.10 33.22
C GLU A 32 15.64 3.09 32.18
N ASP A 33 15.17 3.09 30.93
CA ASP A 33 15.75 3.89 29.82
C ASP A 33 15.10 5.29 29.64
N ARG A 34 14.86 6.03 30.74
CA ARG A 34 14.04 7.25 30.74
C ARG A 34 14.82 8.55 30.50
N GLY A 35 15.80 8.56 29.58
CA GLY A 35 16.67 9.73 29.34
C GLY A 35 17.18 9.91 27.90
N GLY A 36 16.37 10.53 27.03
CA GLY A 36 16.84 11.10 25.74
C GLY A 36 15.84 10.99 24.58
N LYS A 37 15.53 12.10 23.90
CA LYS A 37 14.71 12.15 22.66
C LYS A 37 15.39 11.32 21.54
N ASP A 38 14.76 10.48 20.72
CA ASP A 38 13.50 9.72 20.82
C ASP A 38 13.76 8.32 20.16
N PRO A 39 14.77 7.52 20.59
CA PRO A 39 15.08 6.19 20.01
C PRO A 39 13.94 5.18 20.23
N LEU A 40 13.11 5.44 21.25
CA LEU A 40 11.97 4.62 21.66
C LEU A 40 10.85 4.59 20.61
N LYS A 41 10.55 5.71 19.93
CA LYS A 41 9.49 5.74 18.89
C LYS A 41 9.84 4.88 17.68
N ASN A 42 11.08 4.96 17.21
CA ASN A 42 11.56 4.15 16.09
C ASN A 42 11.53 2.66 16.47
N LYS A 43 12.06 2.29 17.64
CA LYS A 43 11.98 0.91 18.16
C LYS A 43 10.52 0.42 18.26
N LYS A 44 9.59 1.27 18.70
CA LYS A 44 8.15 0.93 18.80
C LYS A 44 7.51 0.70 17.42
N VAL A 45 7.82 1.52 16.42
CA VAL A 45 7.34 1.34 15.03
C VAL A 45 7.89 0.05 14.43
N HIS A 46 9.20 -0.20 14.53
CA HIS A 46 9.81 -1.44 14.05
C HIS A 46 9.22 -2.69 14.74
N ARG A 47 8.87 -2.59 16.03
CA ARG A 47 8.19 -3.67 16.76
C ARG A 47 6.77 -3.93 16.26
N ILE A 48 5.97 -2.89 16.03
CA ILE A 48 4.61 -3.02 15.48
C ILE A 48 4.66 -3.61 14.07
N VAL A 49 5.51 -3.05 13.21
CA VAL A 49 5.68 -3.45 11.81
C VAL A 49 6.14 -4.90 11.73
N SER A 50 7.15 -5.29 12.50
CA SER A 50 7.65 -6.65 12.47
C SER A 50 6.62 -7.66 12.98
N LYS A 51 5.84 -7.34 14.01
CA LYS A 51 4.71 -8.17 14.46
C LYS A 51 3.64 -8.33 13.36
N TRP A 52 3.45 -7.31 12.53
CA TRP A 52 2.45 -7.31 11.45
C TRP A 52 2.94 -7.98 10.15
N MET A 53 4.23 -7.89 9.87
CA MET A 53 4.82 -8.25 8.59
C MET A 53 5.58 -9.58 8.61
N LEU A 54 6.20 -9.93 9.72
CA LEU A 54 7.21 -10.98 9.79
C LEU A 54 6.79 -12.13 10.74
N PRO A 55 7.20 -13.37 10.43
CA PRO A 55 7.14 -14.48 11.37
C PRO A 55 7.91 -14.26 12.66
N GLU A 56 7.48 -14.90 13.74
CA GLU A 56 8.08 -14.75 15.09
C GLU A 56 9.58 -15.08 15.11
N LYS A 57 9.98 -16.16 14.43
CA LYS A 57 11.37 -16.62 14.36
C LYS A 57 12.35 -15.63 13.73
N VAL A 58 11.90 -14.80 12.78
CA VAL A 58 12.76 -13.79 12.12
C VAL A 58 12.60 -12.39 12.72
N ARG A 59 11.63 -12.20 13.63
CA ARG A 59 11.35 -10.90 14.28
C ARG A 59 12.55 -10.38 15.06
N ARG A 60 13.20 -11.24 15.86
CA ARG A 60 14.38 -10.86 16.67
C ARG A 60 15.55 -10.43 15.79
N ALA A 61 15.86 -11.24 14.75
CA ALA A 61 16.92 -10.92 13.80
C ALA A 61 16.65 -9.61 13.01
N TYR A 62 15.39 -9.30 12.72
CA TYR A 62 15.00 -8.00 12.14
C TYR A 62 15.20 -6.85 13.12
N LEU A 63 14.76 -6.99 14.38
CA LEU A 63 14.88 -5.93 15.40
C LEU A 63 16.35 -5.63 15.75
N GLU A 64 17.21 -6.65 15.80
CA GLU A 64 18.65 -6.47 16.00
C GLU A 64 19.32 -5.72 14.83
N ARG A 65 18.86 -5.99 13.60
CA ARG A 65 19.34 -5.32 12.38
C ARG A 65 18.71 -3.96 12.14
N ALA A 66 17.58 -3.65 12.79
CA ALA A 66 16.83 -2.40 12.61
C ALA A 66 17.52 -1.18 13.23
N ASN A 67 18.74 -1.31 13.77
CA ASN A 67 19.43 -0.24 14.47
C ASN A 67 20.05 0.84 13.57
N CYS A 68 20.16 0.66 12.25
CA CYS A 68 20.76 1.66 11.35
C CYS A 68 20.17 1.59 9.92
N LEU A 69 19.61 2.73 9.42
CA LEU A 69 19.26 3.10 8.02
C LEU A 69 17.98 2.51 7.36
N PRO A 70 17.40 3.21 6.36
CA PRO A 70 16.95 4.60 6.27
C PRO A 70 15.41 4.68 6.46
N PRO A 71 14.80 5.87 6.65
CA PRO A 71 13.34 6.01 6.58
C PRO A 71 12.79 5.46 5.25
N PRO A 72 11.51 5.09 5.14
CA PRO A 72 10.90 4.63 3.88
C PRO A 72 10.91 5.78 2.85
N VAL A 73 12.03 5.92 2.12
CA VAL A 73 12.29 7.06 1.24
C VAL A 73 11.48 6.92 -0.04
N PHE A 74 11.41 5.74 -0.64
CA PHE A 74 10.78 5.57 -1.95
C PHE A 74 9.29 5.90 -1.87
N ILE A 75 8.55 5.24 -0.98
CA ILE A 75 7.10 5.41 -0.85
C ILE A 75 6.73 6.83 -0.45
N ILE A 76 7.48 7.44 0.49
CA ILE A 76 7.25 8.84 0.86
C ILE A 76 7.55 9.77 -0.32
N SER A 77 8.67 9.56 -1.02
CA SER A 77 9.08 10.42 -2.13
C SER A 77 8.07 10.42 -3.28
N ILE A 78 7.55 9.24 -3.65
CA ILE A 78 6.59 9.14 -4.75
C ILE A 78 5.22 9.70 -4.34
N SER A 79 4.77 9.48 -3.10
CA SER A 79 3.56 10.12 -2.56
C SER A 79 3.66 11.64 -2.52
N LEU A 80 4.82 12.20 -2.17
CA LEU A 80 5.04 13.65 -2.23
C LEU A 80 5.04 14.16 -3.66
N ALA A 81 5.59 13.40 -4.60
CA ALA A 81 5.59 13.77 -6.02
C ALA A 81 4.16 13.81 -6.59
N GLU A 82 3.34 12.80 -6.30
CA GLU A 82 1.92 12.73 -6.67
C GLU A 82 1.14 13.93 -6.11
N LEU A 83 1.33 14.22 -4.81
CA LEU A 83 0.68 15.36 -4.16
C LEU A 83 1.12 16.69 -4.78
N ALA A 84 2.41 16.87 -5.06
CA ALA A 84 2.93 18.09 -5.68
C ALA A 84 2.38 18.31 -7.09
N VAL A 85 2.36 17.25 -7.91
CA VAL A 85 1.78 17.29 -9.27
C VAL A 85 0.28 17.60 -9.20
N PHE A 86 -0.44 16.98 -8.26
CA PHE A 86 -1.86 17.25 -8.08
C PHE A 86 -2.14 18.70 -7.67
N ILE A 87 -1.39 19.24 -6.69
CA ILE A 87 -1.51 20.65 -6.27
C ILE A 87 -1.20 21.59 -7.44
N TYR A 88 -0.18 21.29 -8.25
CA TYR A 88 0.13 22.07 -9.44
C TYR A 88 -1.07 22.14 -10.40
N TYR A 89 -1.71 21.01 -10.72
CA TYR A 89 -2.90 21.01 -11.58
C TYR A 89 -4.13 21.63 -10.92
N ALA A 90 -4.28 21.50 -9.60
CA ALA A 90 -5.40 22.07 -8.86
C ALA A 90 -5.33 23.60 -8.74
N VAL A 91 -4.13 24.17 -8.56
CA VAL A 91 -3.93 25.61 -8.38
C VAL A 91 -3.78 26.35 -9.71
N TRP A 92 -3.07 25.76 -10.67
CA TRP A 92 -2.64 26.49 -11.88
C TRP A 92 -3.55 26.32 -13.09
N LYS A 93 -4.49 25.38 -13.06
CA LYS A 93 -5.51 25.19 -14.11
C LYS A 93 -6.90 25.55 -13.57
N PRO A 94 -7.73 26.27 -14.34
CA PRO A 94 -9.08 26.62 -13.92
C PRO A 94 -9.92 25.35 -13.74
N GLN A 95 -10.29 25.05 -12.49
CA GLN A 95 -11.11 23.89 -12.14
C GLN A 95 -12.58 24.28 -12.12
N LYS A 96 -13.42 23.54 -12.86
CA LYS A 96 -14.89 23.66 -12.76
C LYS A 96 -15.45 22.87 -11.57
N GLN A 97 -14.75 21.83 -11.12
CA GLN A 97 -15.18 20.95 -10.03
C GLN A 97 -13.98 20.39 -9.26
N TRP A 98 -14.02 20.42 -7.93
CA TRP A 98 -12.94 19.92 -7.06
C TRP A 98 -12.90 18.39 -6.96
N ILE A 99 -13.99 17.74 -7.34
CA ILE A 99 -14.17 16.29 -7.27
C ILE A 99 -13.58 15.60 -8.51
N THR A 100 -13.58 16.26 -9.68
CA THR A 100 -13.11 15.70 -10.96
C THR A 100 -12.36 16.77 -11.77
N LEU A 101 -11.07 16.56 -11.99
CA LEU A 101 -10.18 17.41 -12.78
C LEU A 101 -10.28 17.03 -14.28
N ASP A 102 -11.37 17.42 -14.96
CA ASP A 102 -11.65 16.84 -16.29
C ASP A 102 -10.78 17.37 -17.45
N THR A 103 -10.72 18.68 -17.69
CA THR A 103 -10.13 19.16 -18.97
C THR A 103 -8.62 19.40 -18.92
N GLY A 104 -8.10 19.91 -17.80
CA GLY A 104 -6.67 20.25 -17.67
C GLY A 104 -5.73 19.04 -17.56
N ILE A 105 -6.26 17.86 -17.19
CA ILE A 105 -5.48 16.62 -17.02
C ILE A 105 -5.29 15.88 -18.34
N LEU A 106 -6.28 15.92 -19.25
CA LEU A 106 -6.22 15.20 -20.53
C LEU A 106 -5.06 15.68 -21.42
N GLU A 107 -4.67 16.96 -21.31
CA GLU A 107 -3.53 17.54 -22.02
C GLU A 107 -2.18 17.32 -21.32
N SER A 108 -2.17 16.68 -20.13
CA SER A 108 -0.95 16.50 -19.34
C SER A 108 0.12 15.72 -20.13
N PRO A 109 1.39 16.12 -20.06
CA PRO A 109 2.48 15.32 -20.61
C PRO A 109 2.66 13.98 -19.89
N PHE A 110 2.08 13.82 -18.69
CA PHE A 110 2.26 12.64 -17.85
C PHE A 110 1.15 11.59 -18.00
N ILE A 111 -0.03 11.95 -18.50
CA ILE A 111 -1.15 11.01 -18.67
C ILE A 111 -0.80 9.93 -19.69
N TYR A 112 -1.27 8.70 -19.45
CA TYR A 112 -1.27 7.68 -20.50
C TYR A 112 -2.31 8.04 -21.55
N SER A 113 -1.85 8.28 -22.78
CA SER A 113 -2.70 8.60 -23.92
C SER A 113 -2.63 7.45 -24.95
N PRO A 114 -3.79 6.88 -25.35
CA PRO A 114 -3.84 5.80 -26.33
C PRO A 114 -3.38 6.24 -27.73
N GLU A 115 -3.39 7.55 -28.00
CA GLU A 115 -2.95 8.16 -29.25
C GLU A 115 -1.42 8.37 -29.31
N LYS A 116 -0.74 8.34 -28.16
CA LYS A 116 0.69 8.67 -28.01
C LYS A 116 1.49 7.51 -27.42
N ARG A 117 1.22 6.28 -27.86
CA ARG A 117 1.84 5.04 -27.34
C ARG A 117 3.35 4.97 -27.63
N GLU A 118 3.83 5.70 -28.62
CA GLU A 118 5.27 5.88 -28.92
C GLU A 118 6.02 6.59 -27.78
N GLN A 119 5.30 7.33 -26.91
CA GLN A 119 5.87 8.06 -25.79
C GLN A 119 5.99 7.14 -24.57
N ALA A 120 7.00 6.28 -24.57
CA ALA A 120 7.17 5.21 -23.58
C ALA A 120 7.11 5.66 -22.10
N TRP A 121 7.52 6.89 -21.79
CA TRP A 121 7.44 7.42 -20.43
C TRP A 121 6.00 7.49 -19.90
N ARG A 122 4.99 7.63 -20.77
CA ARG A 122 3.57 7.69 -20.42
C ARG A 122 3.05 6.40 -19.78
N PHE A 123 3.72 5.28 -20.01
CA PHE A 123 3.39 4.01 -19.35
C PHE A 123 3.78 3.97 -17.87
N ILE A 124 4.59 4.94 -17.42
CA ILE A 124 5.03 5.05 -16.03
C ILE A 124 4.51 6.37 -15.42
N SER A 125 4.65 7.48 -16.13
CA SER A 125 4.37 8.82 -15.59
C SER A 125 2.90 9.05 -15.21
N TYR A 126 1.99 8.23 -15.73
CA TYR A 126 0.56 8.35 -15.44
C TYR A 126 0.25 8.18 -13.95
N MET A 127 1.12 7.49 -13.20
CA MET A 127 1.00 7.33 -11.75
C MET A 127 0.99 8.67 -10.99
N LEU A 128 1.59 9.72 -11.56
CA LEU A 128 1.73 11.02 -10.90
C LEU A 128 0.46 11.88 -11.01
N VAL A 129 -0.43 11.57 -11.95
CA VAL A 129 -1.63 12.36 -12.22
C VAL A 129 -2.84 11.62 -11.69
N HIS A 130 -3.82 12.32 -11.14
CA HIS A 130 -5.02 11.71 -10.54
C HIS A 130 -6.27 12.47 -10.96
N ALA A 131 -7.35 11.74 -11.25
CA ALA A 131 -8.60 12.32 -11.77
C ALA A 131 -9.32 13.25 -10.77
N GLY A 132 -9.01 13.19 -9.48
CA GLY A 132 -9.66 14.03 -8.46
C GLY A 132 -9.13 13.80 -7.06
N VAL A 133 -9.61 14.60 -6.10
CA VAL A 133 -9.14 14.58 -4.70
C VAL A 133 -9.38 13.22 -4.04
N GLN A 134 -10.57 12.63 -4.21
CA GLN A 134 -10.88 11.31 -3.65
C GLN A 134 -9.98 10.22 -4.23
N HIS A 135 -9.70 10.28 -5.54
CA HIS A 135 -8.83 9.30 -6.21
C HIS A 135 -7.38 9.44 -5.70
N LEU A 136 -6.86 10.67 -5.56
CA LEU A 136 -5.53 10.90 -4.97
C LEU A 136 -5.45 10.43 -3.51
N VAL A 137 -6.38 10.89 -2.65
CA VAL A 137 -6.36 10.59 -1.22
C VAL A 137 -6.45 9.08 -0.98
N GLY A 138 -7.30 8.37 -1.73
CA GLY A 138 -7.39 6.92 -1.67
C GLY A 138 -6.07 6.23 -2.01
N ASN A 139 -5.41 6.64 -3.11
CA ASN A 139 -4.09 6.11 -3.47
C ASN A 139 -3.04 6.42 -2.41
N LEU A 140 -2.94 7.67 -1.93
CA LEU A 140 -1.97 8.06 -0.92
C LEU A 140 -2.14 7.28 0.39
N ILE A 141 -3.38 7.12 0.89
CA ILE A 141 -3.64 6.35 2.11
C ILE A 141 -3.17 4.90 1.90
N MET A 142 -3.60 4.25 0.83
CA MET A 142 -3.25 2.85 0.56
C MET A 142 -1.75 2.66 0.33
N GLN A 143 -1.14 3.55 -0.44
CA GLN A 143 0.28 3.56 -0.73
C GLN A 143 1.13 3.75 0.52
N LEU A 144 0.76 4.67 1.42
CA LEU A 144 1.50 4.89 2.66
C LEU A 144 1.28 3.72 3.63
N VAL A 145 0.05 3.26 3.82
CA VAL A 145 -0.29 2.17 4.77
C VAL A 145 0.34 0.84 4.34
N LEU A 146 0.36 0.53 3.04
CA LEU A 146 0.94 -0.72 2.53
C LEU A 146 2.43 -0.56 2.20
N GLY A 147 2.83 0.56 1.61
CA GLY A 147 4.18 0.76 1.12
C GLY A 147 5.20 0.94 2.24
N ILE A 148 4.90 1.73 3.27
CA ILE A 148 5.86 2.02 4.35
C ILE A 148 6.30 0.74 5.08
N PRO A 149 5.40 -0.15 5.56
CA PRO A 149 5.83 -1.38 6.22
C PRO A 149 6.59 -2.32 5.29
N LEU A 150 6.18 -2.41 4.01
CA LEU A 150 6.89 -3.22 3.01
C LEU A 150 8.31 -2.70 2.78
N GLU A 151 8.47 -1.39 2.67
CA GLU A 151 9.76 -0.74 2.45
C GLU A 151 10.69 -0.91 3.66
N MET A 152 10.18 -0.84 4.88
CA MET A 152 10.96 -1.10 6.08
C MET A 152 11.46 -2.54 6.18
N VAL A 153 10.68 -3.52 5.71
CA VAL A 153 11.06 -4.95 5.79
C VAL A 153 11.91 -5.39 4.60
N HIS A 154 11.59 -4.93 3.39
CA HIS A 154 12.19 -5.41 2.14
C HIS A 154 13.17 -4.42 1.50
N LYS A 155 13.36 -3.23 2.08
CA LYS A 155 14.18 -2.12 1.58
C LYS A 155 13.57 -1.42 0.35
N GLY A 156 13.82 -0.11 0.23
CA GLY A 156 13.21 0.76 -0.78
C GLY A 156 13.40 0.31 -2.22
N LEU A 157 14.59 -0.17 -2.61
CA LEU A 157 14.83 -0.57 -4.01
C LEU A 157 13.93 -1.73 -4.45
N ARG A 158 13.76 -2.76 -3.61
CA ARG A 158 12.94 -3.94 -3.97
C ARG A 158 11.47 -3.55 -4.08
N VAL A 159 10.99 -2.76 -3.13
CA VAL A 159 9.61 -2.26 -3.12
C VAL A 159 9.37 -1.33 -4.30
N GLY A 160 10.32 -0.45 -4.62
CA GLY A 160 10.23 0.45 -5.76
C GLY A 160 10.16 -0.28 -7.10
N LEU A 161 10.96 -1.33 -7.29
CA LEU A 161 10.88 -2.16 -8.50
C LEU A 161 9.51 -2.84 -8.64
N VAL A 162 8.97 -3.39 -7.55
CA VAL A 162 7.64 -4.03 -7.55
C VAL A 162 6.55 -2.99 -7.86
N TYR A 163 6.62 -1.82 -7.25
CA TYR A 163 5.69 -0.72 -7.48
C TYR A 163 5.71 -0.27 -8.94
N LEU A 164 6.90 0.02 -9.50
CA LEU A 164 7.06 0.45 -10.89
C LEU A 164 6.65 -0.64 -11.89
N ALA A 165 6.90 -1.91 -11.57
CA ALA A 165 6.41 -3.03 -12.37
C ALA A 165 4.88 -3.09 -12.36
N GLY A 166 4.24 -2.83 -11.22
CA GLY A 166 2.78 -2.70 -11.10
C GLY A 166 2.20 -1.59 -11.94
N VAL A 167 2.80 -0.39 -11.88
CA VAL A 167 2.44 0.76 -12.71
C VAL A 167 2.56 0.41 -14.20
N THR A 168 3.70 -0.16 -14.61
CA THR A 168 3.93 -0.53 -16.01
C THR A 168 2.98 -1.63 -16.47
N ALA A 169 2.74 -2.65 -15.65
CA ALA A 169 1.79 -3.71 -15.95
C ALA A 169 0.34 -3.18 -16.03
N GLY A 170 -0.03 -2.23 -15.17
CA GLY A 170 -1.33 -1.58 -15.18
C GLY A 170 -1.60 -0.81 -16.46
N SER A 171 -0.64 0.01 -16.92
CA SER A 171 -0.78 0.73 -18.19
C SER A 171 -0.77 -0.21 -19.40
N LEU A 172 0.06 -1.25 -19.41
CA LEU A 172 0.06 -2.26 -20.46
C LEU A 172 -1.27 -3.03 -20.52
N ALA A 173 -1.78 -3.49 -19.38
CA ALA A 173 -3.07 -4.16 -19.29
C ALA A 173 -4.20 -3.25 -19.77
N SER A 174 -4.21 -1.99 -19.34
CA SER A 174 -5.18 -0.99 -19.82
C SER A 174 -5.07 -0.80 -21.34
N SER A 175 -3.85 -0.75 -21.89
CA SER A 175 -3.63 -0.58 -23.34
C SER A 175 -4.16 -1.73 -24.21
N ILE A 176 -4.28 -2.93 -23.62
CA ILE A 176 -4.77 -4.15 -24.28
C ILE A 176 -6.28 -4.30 -24.09
N PHE A 177 -6.77 -4.17 -22.85
CA PHE A 177 -8.16 -4.46 -22.51
C PHE A 177 -9.12 -3.28 -22.71
N ASP A 178 -8.63 -2.04 -22.63
CA ASP A 178 -9.39 -0.81 -22.90
C ASP A 178 -8.54 0.15 -23.78
N PRO A 179 -8.25 -0.22 -25.05
CA PRO A 179 -7.20 0.39 -25.86
C PRO A 179 -7.43 1.87 -26.22
N LEU A 180 -8.66 2.36 -26.10
CA LEU A 180 -9.04 3.73 -26.43
C LEU A 180 -9.09 4.65 -25.21
N ARG A 181 -8.75 4.16 -24.01
CA ARG A 181 -8.89 4.93 -22.77
C ARG A 181 -7.62 5.61 -22.31
N TYR A 182 -7.78 6.83 -21.80
CA TYR A 182 -6.77 7.50 -20.99
C TYR A 182 -6.69 6.83 -19.62
N LEU A 183 -5.49 6.79 -19.05
CA LEU A 183 -5.25 6.21 -17.72
C LEU A 183 -4.47 7.21 -16.86
N VAL A 184 -4.91 7.34 -15.61
CA VAL A 184 -4.28 8.14 -14.56
C VAL A 184 -4.29 7.36 -13.23
N GLY A 185 -3.41 7.73 -12.33
CA GLY A 185 -3.41 7.27 -10.94
C GLY A 185 -2.35 6.22 -10.62
N ALA A 186 -1.90 6.25 -9.38
CA ALA A 186 -0.89 5.35 -8.81
C ALA A 186 -1.39 3.91 -8.56
N SER A 187 -2.65 3.61 -8.85
CA SER A 187 -3.34 2.38 -8.44
C SER A 187 -2.67 1.10 -8.92
N GLY A 188 -2.04 1.09 -10.11
CA GLY A 188 -1.26 -0.05 -10.58
C GLY A 188 -0.10 -0.42 -9.64
N GLY A 189 0.59 0.59 -9.09
CA GLY A 189 1.63 0.41 -8.08
C GLY A 189 1.06 -0.05 -6.73
N VAL A 190 -0.06 0.55 -6.30
CA VAL A 190 -0.78 0.14 -5.08
C VAL A 190 -1.22 -1.32 -5.14
N TYR A 191 -1.75 -1.77 -6.28
CA TYR A 191 -2.13 -3.17 -6.48
C TYR A 191 -0.93 -4.11 -6.46
N ALA A 192 0.23 -3.69 -6.97
CA ALA A 192 1.45 -4.48 -6.81
C ALA A 192 1.93 -4.56 -5.35
N LEU A 193 1.78 -3.49 -4.55
CA LEU A 193 2.05 -3.54 -3.10
C LEU A 193 1.10 -4.51 -2.39
N MET A 194 -0.19 -4.51 -2.73
CA MET A 194 -1.15 -5.49 -2.24
C MET A 194 -0.76 -6.92 -2.62
N GLY A 195 -0.29 -7.14 -3.86
CA GLY A 195 0.25 -8.41 -4.31
C GLY A 195 1.47 -8.86 -3.50
N GLY A 196 2.36 -7.92 -3.14
CA GLY A 196 3.48 -8.18 -2.23
C GLY A 196 3.01 -8.63 -0.84
N TYR A 197 1.95 -8.00 -0.30
CA TYR A 197 1.31 -8.40 0.96
C TYR A 197 0.71 -9.80 0.87
N PHE A 198 0.02 -10.09 -0.23
CA PHE A 198 -0.56 -11.40 -0.51
C PHE A 198 0.53 -12.48 -0.55
N MET A 199 1.61 -12.25 -1.30
CA MET A 199 2.72 -13.21 -1.39
C MET A 199 3.43 -13.40 -0.05
N ASN A 200 3.59 -12.34 0.73
CA ASN A 200 4.16 -12.43 2.07
C ASN A 200 3.32 -13.32 2.99
N VAL A 201 1.99 -13.20 2.94
CA VAL A 201 1.06 -14.05 3.71
C VAL A 201 1.11 -15.49 3.18
N LEU A 202 1.10 -15.69 1.86
CA LEU A 202 1.07 -17.02 1.25
C LEU A 202 2.33 -17.84 1.58
N VAL A 203 3.52 -17.23 1.44
CA VAL A 203 4.80 -17.91 1.68
C VAL A 203 5.03 -18.16 3.18
N ASN A 204 4.59 -17.24 4.05
CA ASN A 204 4.82 -17.34 5.49
C ASN A 204 3.60 -17.86 6.27
N PHE A 205 2.59 -18.41 5.59
CA PHE A 205 1.29 -18.74 6.21
C PHE A 205 1.41 -19.68 7.42
N ARG A 206 2.36 -20.63 7.38
CA ARG A 206 2.58 -21.61 8.47
C ARG A 206 3.20 -21.01 9.74
N GLU A 207 3.78 -19.82 9.63
CA GLU A 207 4.58 -19.19 10.68
C GLU A 207 3.95 -17.89 11.20
N MET A 208 2.84 -17.45 10.58
CA MET A 208 2.05 -16.31 11.01
C MET A 208 0.83 -16.80 11.78
N ILE A 209 0.36 -16.01 12.76
CA ILE A 209 -0.91 -16.26 13.44
C ILE A 209 -2.02 -16.29 12.36
N PRO A 210 -2.68 -17.44 12.12
CA PRO A 210 -3.58 -17.60 10.97
C PRO A 210 -4.69 -16.57 10.90
N ALA A 211 -5.22 -16.17 12.06
CA ALA A 211 -6.26 -15.15 12.18
C ALA A 211 -5.83 -13.78 11.62
N LEU A 212 -4.60 -13.32 11.90
CA LEU A 212 -4.10 -12.04 11.41
C LEU A 212 -3.84 -12.07 9.90
N GLY A 213 -3.34 -13.18 9.37
CA GLY A 213 -3.14 -13.39 7.93
C GLY A 213 -4.46 -13.37 7.15
N ILE A 214 -5.48 -14.08 7.66
CA ILE A 214 -6.81 -14.16 7.04
C ILE A 214 -7.53 -12.81 7.07
N VAL A 215 -7.55 -12.11 8.22
CA VAL A 215 -8.17 -10.78 8.33
C VAL A 215 -7.51 -9.78 7.37
N ARG A 216 -6.17 -9.80 7.27
CA ARG A 216 -5.41 -8.98 6.32
C ARG A 216 -5.80 -9.29 4.87
N LEU A 217 -5.93 -10.56 4.52
CA LEU A 217 -6.35 -11.00 3.19
C LEU A 217 -7.77 -10.51 2.87
N LEU A 218 -8.70 -10.65 3.82
CA LEU A 218 -10.09 -10.22 3.66
C LEU A 218 -10.21 -8.71 3.46
N ILE A 219 -9.44 -7.91 4.21
CA ILE A 219 -9.41 -6.45 4.04
C ILE A 219 -8.90 -6.08 2.65
N ILE A 220 -7.79 -6.69 2.20
CA ILE A 220 -7.25 -6.42 0.85
C ILE A 220 -8.26 -6.80 -0.23
N ILE A 221 -8.88 -7.98 -0.13
CA ILE A 221 -9.91 -8.44 -1.07
C ILE A 221 -11.10 -7.49 -1.08
N LEU A 222 -11.59 -7.06 0.10
CA LEU A 222 -12.72 -6.15 0.21
C LEU A 222 -12.41 -4.79 -0.44
N ILE A 223 -11.20 -4.28 -0.26
CA ILE A 223 -10.77 -3.02 -0.89
C ILE A 223 -10.72 -3.16 -2.41
N ILE A 224 -10.10 -4.23 -2.93
CA ILE A 224 -10.02 -4.48 -4.39
C ILE A 224 -11.42 -4.64 -4.99
N LEU A 225 -12.28 -5.42 -4.35
CA LEU A 225 -13.65 -5.64 -4.80
C LEU A 225 -14.48 -4.36 -4.74
N SER A 226 -14.29 -3.51 -3.73
CA SER A 226 -14.97 -2.23 -3.63
C SER A 226 -14.52 -1.27 -4.73
N ASP A 227 -13.21 -1.16 -4.99
CA ASP A 227 -12.67 -0.29 -6.05
C ASP A 227 -13.13 -0.76 -7.45
N MET A 228 -12.97 -2.06 -7.72
CA MET A 228 -13.41 -2.65 -8.98
C MET A 228 -14.94 -2.57 -9.14
N GLY A 229 -15.70 -2.81 -8.06
CA GLY A 229 -17.15 -2.71 -8.03
C GLY A 229 -17.62 -1.28 -8.30
N PHE A 230 -16.98 -0.28 -7.71
CA PHE A 230 -17.26 1.13 -7.97
C PHE A 230 -16.92 1.53 -9.41
N ALA A 231 -15.81 1.04 -9.96
CA ALA A 231 -15.43 1.25 -11.36
C ALA A 231 -16.45 0.63 -12.34
N LEU A 232 -16.90 -0.61 -12.07
CA LEU A 232 -17.92 -1.28 -12.86
C LEU A 232 -19.29 -0.60 -12.74
N TYR A 233 -19.67 -0.19 -11.54
CA TYR A 233 -20.91 0.55 -11.30
C TYR A 233 -20.95 1.84 -12.14
N ARG A 234 -19.87 2.62 -12.13
CA ARG A 234 -19.76 3.83 -12.97
C ARG A 234 -19.80 3.50 -14.46
N ARG A 235 -19.21 2.39 -14.89
CA ARG A 235 -19.19 1.98 -16.31
C ARG A 235 -20.57 1.56 -16.83
N PHE A 236 -21.37 0.88 -16.03
CA PHE A 236 -22.62 0.26 -16.49
C PHE A 236 -23.90 0.97 -16.04
N PHE A 237 -23.88 1.65 -14.89
CA PHE A 237 -25.11 2.13 -14.23
C PHE A 237 -25.21 3.65 -14.07
N VAL A 238 -24.15 4.41 -14.36
CA VAL A 238 -24.21 5.87 -14.40
C VAL A 238 -24.40 6.30 -15.85
N PRO A 239 -25.62 6.65 -16.29
CA PRO A 239 -25.83 7.20 -17.63
C PRO A 239 -25.09 8.53 -17.75
N ALA A 240 -24.31 8.67 -18.82
CA ALA A 240 -23.75 9.96 -19.21
C ALA A 240 -24.93 10.91 -19.45
N ASN A 241 -25.09 11.93 -18.62
CA ASN A 241 -26.10 12.95 -18.84
C ASN A 241 -25.79 13.69 -20.16
N GLY A 242 -26.45 13.23 -21.23
CA GLY A 242 -26.91 13.97 -22.41
C GLY A 242 -26.07 15.11 -22.97
N SER A 243 -24.89 14.83 -23.54
CA SER A 243 -24.35 15.62 -24.66
C SER A 243 -23.35 14.79 -25.49
N PRO A 244 -23.15 15.10 -26.80
CA PRO A 244 -22.60 14.17 -27.78
C PRO A 244 -21.13 13.80 -27.52
N GLN A 245 -20.83 12.53 -27.82
CA GLN A 245 -19.51 11.90 -27.81
C GLN A 245 -18.38 12.80 -28.34
N THR A 246 -17.63 13.42 -27.43
CA THR A 246 -16.22 13.80 -27.66
C THR A 246 -15.35 13.73 -26.41
N ASP A 247 -15.89 13.38 -25.23
CA ASP A 247 -15.11 13.39 -24.00
C ASP A 247 -14.98 11.97 -23.42
N LEU A 248 -13.73 11.52 -23.37
CA LEU A 248 -13.35 10.17 -23.00
C LEU A 248 -13.32 10.04 -21.46
N PRO A 249 -13.97 9.02 -20.85
CA PRO A 249 -14.10 8.97 -19.40
C PRO A 249 -12.77 8.58 -18.74
N LEU A 250 -12.19 9.54 -18.00
CA LEU A 250 -11.11 9.32 -17.03
C LEU A 250 -11.62 8.48 -15.84
N ILE A 251 -10.82 7.52 -15.37
CA ILE A 251 -10.98 6.87 -14.05
C ILE A 251 -9.88 7.41 -13.13
#